data_AF-A0A022R1U5-F1
#
_entry.id   AF-A0A022R1U5-F1
#
_cell.length_a   1.000
_cell.length_b   1.000
_cell.length_c   1.000
_cell.angle_alpha   90.00
_cell.angle_beta   90.00
_cell.angle_gamma   90.00
#
_symmetry.space_group_name_H-M   'P 1'
#
loop_
_entity.id
_entity.type
_entity.pdbx_description
1 polymer ?
#
loop_
_entity_poly.entity_id
_entity_poly.type
_entity_poly.pdbx_seq_one_letter_code
_entity_poly.pdbx_strand_id
1 'polypeptide(L)'
;VTAATCSFMVLFSSSMSAMQYVLLGMDEIYGALILSAICFVASLIGLTIVQRAIMKHGRASLIVFSVGLVMALSTVLMTSFGAVAVWSDYTSGKNMGFKKPC
;
A
#
# COMPACT_ATOMS: atom_id res chain seq x y z
N VAL A 1 -6.30 24.99 -5.82
CA VAL A 1 -6.11 24.15 -7.03
C VAL A 1 -5.35 22.86 -6.72
N THR A 2 -4.24 22.91 -5.97
CA THR A 2 -3.43 21.74 -5.57
C THR A 2 -4.21 20.65 -4.82
N ALA A 3 -5.07 21.03 -3.88
CA ALA A 3 -5.91 20.06 -3.15
C ALA A 3 -6.89 19.33 -4.08
N ALA A 4 -7.49 20.03 -5.05
CA ALA A 4 -8.42 19.43 -5.99
C ALA A 4 -7.71 18.42 -6.91
N THR A 5 -6.54 18.79 -7.46
CA THR A 5 -5.73 17.89 -8.29
C THR A 5 -5.29 16.63 -7.53
N CYS A 6 -4.92 16.77 -6.25
CA CYS A 6 -4.53 15.65 -5.40
C CYS A 6 -5.69 14.67 -5.18
N SER A 7 -6.90 15.17 -4.89
CA SER A 7 -8.10 14.34 -4.74
C SER A 7 -8.44 13.57 -6.02
N PHE A 8 -8.33 14.21 -7.19
CA PHE A 8 -8.54 13.53 -8.48
C PHE A 8 -7.52 12.42 -8.73
N MET A 9 -6.25 12.64 -8.41
CA MET A 9 -5.20 11.62 -8.58
C MET A 9 -5.46 10.38 -7.70
N VAL A 10 -5.84 10.59 -6.44
CA VAL A 10 -6.14 9.49 -5.50
C VAL A 10 -7.39 8.72 -5.94
N LEU A 11 -8.45 9.40 -6.39
CA LEU A 11 -9.67 8.77 -6.90
C LEU A 11 -9.40 7.89 -8.12
N PHE A 12 -8.58 8.39 -9.06
CA PHE A 12 -8.27 7.66 -10.28
C PHE A 12 -7.42 6.43 -9.98
N SER A 13 -6.39 6.57 -9.14
CA SER A 13 -5.54 5.46 -8.73
C SER A 13 -6.32 4.39 -7.95
N SER A 14 -7.24 4.81 -7.07
CA SER A 14 -8.06 3.88 -6.29
C SER A 14 -9.07 3.13 -7.16
N SER A 15 -9.70 3.84 -8.11
CA SER A 15 -10.62 3.24 -9.08
C SER A 15 -9.94 2.20 -9.97
N MET A 16 -8.69 2.48 -10.40
CA MET A 16 -7.90 1.54 -11.21
C MET A 16 -7.58 0.25 -10.45
N SER A 17 -7.20 0.36 -9.16
CA SER A 17 -6.97 -0.81 -8.31
C SER A 17 -8.26 -1.60 -8.07
N ALA A 18 -9.38 -0.92 -7.79
CA ALA A 18 -10.67 -1.56 -7.62
C ALA A 18 -11.11 -2.32 -8.89
N MET A 19 -10.91 -1.72 -10.07
CA MET A 19 -11.18 -2.37 -11.35
C MET A 19 -10.31 -3.61 -11.58
N GLN A 20 -9.02 -3.57 -11.24
CA GLN A 20 -8.15 -4.75 -11.29
C GLN A 20 -8.64 -5.86 -10.35
N TYR A 21 -9.07 -5.53 -9.14
CA TYR A 21 -9.63 -6.50 -8.20
C TYR A 21 -10.95 -7.10 -8.68
N VAL A 22 -11.80 -6.32 -9.35
CA VAL A 22 -13.06 -6.81 -9.95
C VAL A 22 -12.79 -7.73 -11.15
N LEU A 23 -11.82 -7.39 -12.00
CA LEU A 23 -11.44 -8.20 -13.17
C LEU A 23 -10.83 -9.57 -12.79
N LEU A 24 -10.23 -9.66 -11.61
CA LEU A 24 -9.65 -10.91 -11.10
C LEU A 24 -10.69 -11.94 -10.62
N GLY A 25 -12.00 -11.63 -10.70
CA GLY A 25 -13.07 -12.57 -10.39
C GLY A 25 -13.11 -12.89 -8.89
N MET A 26 -13.69 -11.99 -8.11
CA MET A 26 -13.70 -12.12 -6.65
C MET A 26 -14.96 -12.87 -6.18
N ASP A 27 -14.82 -14.17 -5.92
CA ASP A 27 -15.86 -15.03 -5.33
C ASP A 27 -16.18 -14.68 -3.84
N GLU A 28 -15.29 -13.97 -3.15
CA GLU A 28 -15.41 -13.66 -1.71
C GLU A 28 -15.91 -12.23 -1.46
N ILE A 29 -17.22 -12.02 -1.66
CA ILE A 29 -17.92 -10.74 -1.39
C ILE A 29 -17.74 -10.29 0.08
N TYR A 30 -17.74 -11.24 1.01
CA TYR A 30 -17.62 -10.97 2.44
C TYR A 30 -16.21 -10.46 2.81
N GLY A 31 -15.16 -11.06 2.26
CA GLY A 31 -13.78 -10.62 2.46
C GLY A 31 -13.55 -9.20 1.98
N ALA A 32 -14.07 -8.86 0.79
CA ALA A 32 -13.97 -7.51 0.23
C ALA A 32 -14.67 -6.46 1.08
N LEU A 33 -15.84 -6.79 1.62
CA LEU A 33 -16.64 -5.86 2.43
C LEU A 33 -15.94 -5.54 3.75
N ILE A 34 -15.43 -6.57 4.44
CA ILE A 34 -14.65 -6.42 5.67
C ILE A 34 -13.36 -5.63 5.42
N LEU A 35 -12.64 -5.96 4.35
CA LEU A 35 -11.37 -5.30 4.01
C LEU A 35 -11.59 -3.84 3.62
N SER A 36 -12.68 -3.52 2.90
CA SER A 36 -13.06 -2.14 2.59
C SER A 36 -13.36 -1.33 3.86
N ALA A 37 -14.07 -1.91 4.82
CA ALA A 37 -14.42 -1.25 6.08
C ALA A 37 -13.16 -0.96 6.92
N ILE A 38 -12.25 -1.93 7.02
CA ILE A 38 -10.96 -1.76 7.71
C ILE A 38 -10.12 -0.69 7.03
N CYS A 39 -10.02 -0.71 5.70
CA CYS A 39 -9.29 0.31 4.93
C CYS A 39 -9.88 1.71 5.12
N PHE A 40 -11.21 1.82 5.20
CA PHE A 40 -11.87 3.11 5.42
C PHE A 40 -11.52 3.69 6.79
N VAL A 41 -11.60 2.86 7.84
CA VAL A 41 -11.22 3.25 9.21
C VAL A 41 -9.73 3.59 9.28
N ALA A 42 -8.86 2.77 8.69
CA ALA A 42 -7.42 3.02 8.65
C ALA A 42 -7.08 4.34 7.93
N SER A 43 -7.73 4.63 6.81
CA SER A 43 -7.53 5.85 6.03
C SER A 43 -7.98 7.09 6.82
N LEU A 44 -9.13 7.04 7.48
CA LEU A 44 -9.60 8.11 8.37
C LEU A 44 -8.59 8.37 9.51
N ILE A 45 -8.08 7.31 10.14
CA ILE A 45 -7.08 7.42 11.21
C ILE A 45 -5.76 8.00 10.67
N GLY A 46 -5.27 7.50 9.54
CA GLY A 46 -4.04 8.01 8.91
C GLY A 46 -4.15 9.50 8.55
N LEU A 47 -5.26 9.89 7.92
CA LEU A 47 -5.50 11.28 7.54
C LEU A 47 -5.63 12.19 8.76
N THR A 48 -6.39 11.77 9.78
CA THR A 48 -6.57 12.57 11.02
C THR A 48 -5.27 12.69 11.81
N ILE A 49 -4.46 11.64 11.91
CA ILE A 49 -3.14 11.69 12.56
C ILE A 49 -2.21 12.63 11.80
N VAL A 50 -2.13 12.50 10.47
CA VAL A 50 -1.25 13.36 9.64
C VAL A 50 -1.68 14.82 9.75
N GLN A 51 -2.98 15.12 9.63
CA GLN A 51 -3.50 16.48 9.78
C GLN A 51 -3.23 17.06 11.17
N ARG A 52 -3.44 16.28 12.24
CA ARG A 52 -3.11 16.70 13.62
C ARG A 52 -1.62 16.89 13.83
N ALA A 53 -0.78 16.03 13.27
CA ALA A 53 0.67 16.11 13.36
C ALA A 53 1.21 17.38 12.69
N ILE A 54 0.67 17.74 11.52
CA ILE A 54 1.00 18.99 10.82
C ILE A 54 0.61 20.20 11.67
N MET A 55 -0.63 20.22 12.19
CA MET A 55 -1.17 21.36 12.94
C MET A 55 -0.46 21.59 14.29
N LYS A 56 -0.04 20.53 14.97
CA LYS A 56 0.58 20.62 16.29
C LYS A 56 2.04 21.07 16.25
N HIS A 57 2.75 20.88 15.13
CA HIS A 57 4.22 20.92 15.16
C HIS A 57 4.92 21.94 14.27
N GLY A 58 4.31 22.48 13.21
CA GLY A 58 4.77 23.71 12.51
C GLY A 58 6.25 23.79 12.05
N ARG A 59 7.04 22.71 12.16
CA ARG A 59 8.49 22.63 11.91
C ARG A 59 8.76 21.59 10.83
N ALA A 60 9.62 21.92 9.86
CA ALA A 60 9.89 21.11 8.67
C ALA A 60 10.46 19.70 8.95
N SER A 61 11.16 19.48 10.07
CA SER A 61 11.82 18.19 10.36
C SER A 61 10.85 17.01 10.57
N LEU A 62 9.63 17.28 11.02
CA LEU A 62 8.65 16.23 11.33
C LEU A 62 7.88 15.73 10.10
N ILE A 63 7.80 16.52 9.04
CA ILE A 63 7.24 16.07 7.75
C ILE A 63 8.14 14.97 7.17
N VAL A 64 9.45 15.20 7.20
CA VAL A 64 10.46 14.24 6.73
C VAL A 64 10.42 12.96 7.56
N PHE A 65 10.23 13.06 8.88
CA PHE A 65 10.08 11.89 9.76
C PHE A 65 8.84 11.07 9.41
N SER A 66 7.69 11.72 9.18
CA SER A 66 6.45 11.03 8.81
C SER A 66 6.55 10.35 7.44
N VAL A 67 7.08 11.06 6.42
CA VAL A 67 7.25 10.49 5.07
C VAL A 67 8.27 9.35 5.11
N GLY A 68 9.37 9.50 5.85
CA GLY A 68 10.36 8.47 6.04
C GLY A 68 9.78 7.22 6.70
N LEU A 69 8.93 7.38 7.72
CA LEU A 69 8.27 6.25 8.39
C LEU A 69 7.30 5.51 7.45
N VAL A 70 6.50 6.23 6.66
CA VAL A 70 5.61 5.61 5.66
C VAL A 70 6.42 4.86 4.60
N MET A 71 7.51 5.45 4.10
CA MET A 71 8.38 4.80 3.11
C MET A 71 9.11 3.58 3.68
N ALA A 72 9.58 3.65 4.93
CA ALA A 72 10.21 2.53 5.61
C ALA A 72 9.22 1.37 5.79
N LEU A 73 7.99 1.65 6.25
CA LEU A 73 6.93 0.65 6.38
C LEU A 73 6.61 0.00 5.03
N SER A 74 6.43 0.79 3.96
CA SER A 74 6.19 0.26 2.61
C SER A 74 7.32 -0.62 2.12
N THR A 75 8.57 -0.23 2.39
CA THR A 75 9.76 -1.01 2.02
C THR A 75 9.77 -2.35 2.77
N VAL A 76 9.56 -2.33 4.09
CA VAL A 76 9.52 -3.55 4.92
C VAL A 76 8.42 -4.50 4.46
N LEU A 77 7.23 -3.98 4.14
CA LEU A 77 6.13 -4.78 3.59
C LEU A 77 6.50 -5.41 2.24
N MET A 78 6.98 -4.62 1.27
CA MET A 78 7.41 -5.17 -0.02
C MET A 78 8.52 -6.21 0.11
N THR A 79 9.55 -5.94 0.92
CA THR A 79 10.67 -6.87 1.13
C THR A 79 10.21 -8.16 1.78
N SER A 80 9.34 -8.10 2.79
CA SER A 80 8.84 -9.29 3.48
C SER A 80 7.96 -10.16 2.58
N PHE A 81 6.99 -9.59 1.86
CA PHE A 81 6.17 -10.36 0.90
C PHE A 81 7.03 -10.99 -0.20
N GLY A 82 8.00 -10.24 -0.73
CA GLY A 82 8.94 -10.77 -1.72
C GLY A 82 9.80 -11.90 -1.16
N ALA A 83 10.33 -11.76 0.05
CA ALA A 83 11.14 -12.78 0.71
C ALA A 83 10.34 -14.06 0.99
N VAL A 84 9.09 -13.93 1.45
CA VAL A 84 8.19 -15.07 1.69
C VAL A 84 7.87 -15.80 0.38
N ALA A 85 7.60 -15.07 -0.70
CA ALA A 85 7.34 -15.66 -2.02
C ALA A 85 8.56 -16.46 -2.51
N VAL A 86 9.76 -15.88 -2.42
CA VAL A 86 11.02 -16.55 -2.80
C VAL A 86 11.26 -17.79 -1.93
N TRP A 87 11.03 -17.69 -0.62
CA TRP A 87 11.20 -18.83 0.29
C TRP A 87 10.25 -19.98 -0.05
N SER A 88 9.00 -19.66 -0.38
CA SER A 88 7.98 -20.63 -0.78
C SER A 88 8.33 -21.34 -2.09
N ASP A 89 8.78 -20.60 -3.11
CA ASP A 89 9.24 -21.19 -4.38
C ASP A 89 10.53 -22.02 -4.19
N TYR A 90 11.43 -21.61 -3.29
CA TYR A 90 12.66 -22.36 -2.96
C TYR A 90 12.34 -23.70 -2.28
N THR A 91 11.42 -23.69 -1.30
CA THR A 91 10.96 -24.91 -0.61
C THR A 91 10.19 -25.85 -1.55
N SER A 92 9.44 -25.30 -2.49
CA SER A 92 8.67 -26.09 -3.46
C SER A 92 9.53 -26.69 -4.59
N GLY A 93 10.84 -26.45 -4.59
CA GLY A 93 11.77 -27.00 -5.58
C GLY A 93 11.56 -26.48 -7.00
N LYS A 94 10.85 -25.35 -7.16
CA LYS A 94 10.57 -24.77 -8.48
C LYS A 94 11.82 -24.10 -9.02
N ASN A 95 12.12 -24.39 -10.28
CA ASN A 95 13.21 -23.74 -11.01
C ASN A 95 12.96 -22.24 -11.04
N MET A 96 13.76 -21.47 -10.31
CA MET A 96 13.76 -20.00 -10.23
C MET A 96 14.13 -19.31 -11.57
N GLY A 97 14.15 -20.05 -12.69
CA GLY A 97 14.42 -19.51 -14.01
C GLY A 97 15.86 -18.99 -14.20
N PHE A 98 16.79 -19.29 -13.28
CA PHE A 98 18.21 -18.96 -13.43
C PHE A 98 18.81 -19.77 -14.59
N LYS A 99 18.61 -19.26 -15.80
CA LYS A 99 19.32 -19.69 -17.00
C LYS A 99 20.72 -19.09 -16.89
N LYS A 100 21.75 -19.93 -16.97
CA LYS A 100 23.13 -19.45 -17.05
C LYS A 100 23.21 -18.48 -18.23
N PRO A 101 23.81 -17.29 -18.08
CA PRO A 101 24.17 -16.48 -19.23
C PRO A 101 25.25 -17.27 -19.98
N CYS A 102 24.83 -17.97 -21.03
CA CYS A 102 25.72 -18.42 -22.09
C CYS A 102 25.92 -17.26 -23.04
#